data_AF-A0A5N5T5A5-F1
#
_entry.id   AF-A0A5N5T5A5-F1
#
_cell.length_a   1.000
_cell.length_b   1.000
_cell.length_c   1.000
_cell.angle_alpha   90.00
_cell.angle_beta   90.00
_cell.angle_gamma   90.00
#
_symmetry.space_group_name_H-M   'P 1'
#
loop_
_entity.id
_entity.type
_entity.pdbx_description
1 polymer ?
#
loop_
_entity_poly.entity_id
_entity_poly.type
_entity_poly.pdbx_seq_one_letter_code
_entity_poly.pdbx_strand_id
1 'polypeptide(L)'
;MTDFLKRKMMYKSPHTSPSAWKDAYRVKCFERLRERRASLIEKFRHHVNDHPKNLLMESTSPAKVVTDVMEIEWNALSPNRRFPSLSSRSDSSSWFEDPEDEVMREALLEIQKELQNEEEWRMNEFFLHESKELDSKVKLFLHDDVICPICQKGKLEEAVVPTLNQIPTSFATPPRTAICSANALKCSCCGVLLSKNNKDVGITLEQVRRCLHDTINNHNNGCSSSCTLGFSVIDEENGGSSNILVTCSFCDWMSFLI
;
A
#
# COMPACT_ATOMS: atom_id res chain seq x y z
N MET A 1 -37.53 -12.37 16.47
CA MET A 1 -36.06 -12.59 16.36
C MET A 1 -35.84 -14.09 16.42
N THR A 2 -35.33 -14.73 15.36
CA THR A 2 -35.27 -16.20 15.27
C THR A 2 -34.23 -16.77 16.23
N ASP A 3 -34.46 -17.97 16.77
CA ASP A 3 -33.53 -18.64 17.71
C ASP A 3 -32.10 -18.78 17.17
N PHE A 4 -31.96 -18.81 15.85
CA PHE A 4 -30.68 -18.78 15.16
C PHE A 4 -29.90 -17.47 15.42
N LEU A 5 -30.56 -16.31 15.33
CA LEU A 5 -29.95 -15.01 15.59
C LEU A 5 -29.55 -14.87 17.07
N LYS A 6 -30.38 -15.39 17.98
CA LYS A 6 -30.10 -15.40 19.43
C LYS A 6 -28.85 -16.22 19.77
N ARG A 7 -28.73 -17.43 19.22
CA ARG A 7 -27.52 -18.27 19.38
C ARG A 7 -26.28 -17.62 18.77
N LYS A 8 -26.39 -16.98 17.60
CA LYS A 8 -25.26 -16.30 16.93
C LYS A 8 -24.70 -15.14 17.77
N MET A 9 -25.55 -14.41 18.49
CA MET A 9 -25.14 -13.31 19.38
C MET A 9 -24.53 -13.78 20.71
N MET A 10 -24.83 -15.00 21.18
CA MET A 10 -24.26 -15.53 22.42
C MET A 10 -22.80 -15.99 22.28
N TYR A 11 -22.42 -16.52 21.12
CA TYR A 11 -21.05 -17.04 20.89
C TYR A 11 -20.10 -16.03 20.22
N LYS A 12 -20.62 -14.92 19.69
CA LYS A 12 -19.81 -13.85 19.09
C LYS A 12 -20.02 -12.55 19.87
N SER A 13 -19.04 -12.20 20.69
CA SER A 13 -18.94 -10.89 21.34
C SER A 13 -19.12 -9.74 20.31
N PRO A 14 -19.68 -8.58 20.67
CA PRO A 14 -19.76 -7.40 19.79
C PRO A 14 -18.42 -6.98 19.18
N HIS A 15 -17.30 -7.33 19.83
CA HIS A 15 -15.93 -7.11 19.35
C HIS A 15 -15.37 -8.23 18.45
N THR A 16 -16.19 -9.25 18.12
CA THR A 16 -15.84 -10.39 17.24
C THR A 16 -16.64 -10.42 15.95
N SER A 17 -17.36 -9.35 15.61
CA SER A 17 -17.73 -9.13 14.21
C SER A 17 -16.43 -9.14 13.42
N PRO A 18 -16.24 -10.06 12.46
CA PRO A 18 -15.04 -10.02 11.66
C PRO A 18 -15.00 -8.65 10.99
N SER A 19 -13.86 -7.97 11.08
CA SER A 19 -13.62 -6.77 10.31
C SER A 19 -13.93 -7.05 8.84
N ALA A 20 -14.41 -6.05 8.10
CA ALA A 20 -14.86 -6.22 6.71
C ALA A 20 -13.83 -6.99 5.84
N TRP A 21 -12.53 -6.81 6.09
CA TRP A 21 -11.47 -7.54 5.41
C TRP A 21 -11.41 -9.04 5.76
N LYS A 22 -11.73 -9.45 7.00
CA LYS A 22 -11.79 -10.86 7.41
C LYS A 22 -12.96 -11.57 6.72
N ASP A 23 -14.09 -10.88 6.57
CA ASP A 23 -15.24 -11.43 5.84
C ASP A 23 -14.96 -11.51 4.34
N ALA A 24 -14.37 -10.48 3.74
CA ALA A 24 -13.91 -10.52 2.35
C ALA A 24 -12.88 -11.64 2.12
N TYR A 25 -11.93 -11.84 3.04
CA TYR A 25 -10.96 -12.91 2.98
C TYR A 25 -11.61 -14.29 3.04
N ARG A 26 -12.59 -14.50 3.95
CA ARG A 26 -13.31 -15.77 4.02
C ARG A 26 -14.09 -16.07 2.75
N VAL A 27 -14.81 -15.09 2.20
CA VAL A 27 -15.55 -15.26 0.94
C VAL A 27 -14.60 -15.67 -0.18
N LYS A 28 -13.52 -14.92 -0.39
CA LYS A 28 -12.51 -15.24 -1.41
C LYS A 28 -11.89 -16.63 -1.21
N CYS A 29 -11.63 -17.03 0.04
CA CYS A 29 -11.12 -18.36 0.36
C CYS A 29 -12.11 -19.47 -0.01
N PHE A 30 -13.39 -19.29 0.32
CA PHE A 30 -14.44 -20.25 -0.04
C PHE A 30 -14.66 -20.34 -1.55
N GLU A 31 -14.63 -19.21 -2.27
CA GLU A 31 -14.74 -19.19 -3.73
C GLU A 31 -13.58 -19.94 -4.38
N ARG A 32 -12.34 -19.65 -3.97
CA ARG A 32 -11.16 -20.39 -4.43
C ARG A 32 -11.28 -21.89 -4.18
N LEU A 33 -11.67 -22.29 -2.97
CA LEU A 33 -11.82 -23.70 -2.62
C LEU A 33 -12.88 -24.39 -3.51
N ARG A 34 -13.99 -23.70 -3.78
CA ARG A 34 -15.06 -24.22 -4.62
C ARG A 34 -14.61 -24.39 -6.08
N GLU A 35 -13.94 -23.38 -6.62
CA GLU A 35 -13.40 -23.40 -7.99
C GLU A 35 -12.34 -24.49 -8.16
N ARG A 36 -11.45 -24.66 -7.18
CA ARG A 36 -10.43 -25.70 -7.18
C ARG A 36 -11.02 -27.10 -7.11
N ARG A 37 -11.99 -27.31 -6.23
CA ARG A 37 -12.71 -28.60 -6.15
C ARG A 37 -13.40 -28.91 -7.47
N ALA A 38 -14.04 -27.93 -8.11
CA ALA A 38 -14.70 -28.13 -9.39
C ALA A 38 -13.69 -28.48 -10.50
N SER A 39 -12.58 -27.75 -10.60
CA SER A 39 -11.52 -28.02 -11.58
C SER A 39 -10.89 -29.41 -11.41
N LEU A 40 -10.63 -29.83 -10.17
CA LEU A 40 -10.08 -31.15 -9.88
C LEU A 40 -11.06 -32.26 -10.30
N ILE A 41 -12.35 -32.12 -9.94
CA ILE A 41 -13.38 -33.08 -10.37
C ILE A 41 -13.47 -33.15 -11.90
N GLU A 42 -13.37 -32.02 -12.60
CA GLU A 42 -13.43 -31.98 -14.06
C GLU A 42 -12.25 -32.71 -14.71
N LYS A 43 -11.03 -32.55 -14.17
CA LYS A 43 -9.84 -33.27 -14.66
C LYS A 43 -9.97 -34.78 -14.48
N PHE A 44 -10.44 -35.23 -13.32
CA PHE A 44 -10.68 -36.65 -13.09
C PHE A 44 -11.78 -37.20 -14.02
N ARG A 45 -12.83 -36.42 -14.30
CA ARG A 45 -13.87 -36.82 -15.27
C ARG A 45 -13.34 -36.95 -16.68
N HIS A 46 -12.54 -35.99 -17.16
CA HIS A 46 -11.93 -36.06 -18.48
C HIS A 46 -10.98 -37.25 -18.62
N HIS A 47 -10.15 -37.52 -17.62
CA HIS A 47 -9.23 -38.66 -17.65
C HIS A 47 -9.95 -40.02 -17.65
N VAL A 48 -11.06 -40.14 -16.91
CA VAL A 48 -11.91 -41.34 -16.97
C VAL A 48 -12.49 -41.53 -18.39
N ASN A 49 -12.91 -40.45 -19.06
CA ASN A 49 -13.47 -40.55 -20.41
C ASN A 49 -12.40 -40.86 -21.50
N ASP A 50 -11.19 -40.31 -21.37
CA ASP A 50 -10.10 -40.48 -22.34
C ASP A 50 -9.34 -41.82 -22.18
N HIS A 51 -9.64 -42.60 -21.13
CA HIS A 51 -8.99 -43.88 -20.90
C HIS A 51 -9.28 -44.86 -22.05
N PRO A 52 -8.26 -45.52 -22.65
CA PRO A 52 -8.43 -46.35 -23.85
C PRO A 52 -9.41 -47.52 -23.69
N LYS A 53 -9.67 -47.97 -22.45
CA LYS A 53 -10.70 -48.97 -22.14
C LYS A 53 -12.14 -48.43 -22.26
N ASN A 54 -12.37 -47.12 -22.08
CA ASN A 54 -13.68 -46.49 -22.18
C ASN A 54 -14.02 -46.06 -23.62
N LEU A 55 -13.02 -45.72 -24.44
CA LEU A 55 -13.19 -45.50 -25.89
C LEU A 55 -13.64 -46.78 -26.64
N LEU A 56 -13.25 -47.97 -26.15
CA LEU A 56 -13.76 -49.25 -26.66
C LEU A 56 -15.21 -49.53 -26.23
N MET A 57 -15.70 -48.87 -25.18
CA MET A 57 -17.04 -49.02 -24.60
C MET A 57 -18.03 -47.95 -25.10
N GLU A 58 -17.60 -47.01 -25.94
CA GLU A 58 -18.44 -45.91 -26.44
C GLU A 58 -19.54 -46.37 -27.42
N SER A 59 -19.48 -47.64 -27.86
CA SER A 59 -20.47 -48.29 -28.72
C SER A 59 -21.58 -49.04 -27.96
N THR A 60 -21.54 -49.07 -26.63
CA THR A 60 -22.49 -49.84 -25.81
C THR A 60 -23.45 -48.90 -25.07
N SER A 61 -24.75 -49.16 -25.22
CA SER A 61 -25.82 -48.41 -24.52
C SER A 61 -25.52 -48.27 -23.02
N PRO A 62 -25.73 -47.10 -22.40
CA PRO A 62 -25.47 -46.90 -20.97
C PRO A 62 -26.22 -47.89 -20.08
N ALA A 63 -27.40 -48.37 -20.52
CA ALA A 63 -28.12 -49.42 -19.82
C ALA A 63 -27.35 -50.75 -19.81
N LYS A 64 -26.69 -51.09 -20.91
CA LYS A 64 -25.94 -52.35 -21.07
C LYS A 64 -24.61 -52.31 -20.30
N VAL A 65 -23.95 -51.15 -20.24
CA VAL A 65 -22.79 -50.93 -19.35
C VAL A 65 -23.15 -51.22 -17.88
N VAL A 66 -24.29 -50.70 -17.41
CA VAL A 66 -24.75 -50.94 -16.04
C VAL A 66 -25.03 -52.42 -15.81
N THR A 67 -25.68 -53.11 -16.76
CA THR A 67 -25.94 -54.55 -16.66
C THR A 67 -24.66 -55.37 -16.63
N ASP A 68 -23.69 -55.03 -17.49
CA ASP A 68 -22.40 -55.72 -17.59
C ASP A 68 -21.58 -55.53 -16.30
N VAL A 69 -21.53 -54.30 -15.76
CA VAL A 69 -20.88 -54.02 -14.47
C VAL A 69 -21.57 -54.77 -13.33
N MET A 70 -22.92 -54.79 -13.31
CA MET A 70 -23.66 -55.57 -12.33
C MET A 70 -23.33 -57.07 -12.42
N GLU A 71 -23.25 -57.62 -13.63
CA GLU A 71 -22.97 -59.04 -13.84
C GLU A 71 -21.52 -59.38 -13.46
N ILE A 72 -20.56 -58.50 -13.74
CA ILE A 72 -19.16 -58.64 -13.32
C ILE A 72 -19.03 -58.62 -11.80
N GLU A 73 -19.62 -57.62 -11.13
CA GLU A 73 -19.57 -57.50 -9.67
C GLU A 73 -20.38 -58.62 -8.99
N TRP A 74 -21.50 -59.04 -9.57
CA TRP A 74 -22.29 -60.18 -9.10
C TRP A 74 -21.51 -61.50 -9.20
N ASN A 75 -20.79 -61.71 -10.29
CA ASN A 75 -19.91 -62.87 -10.45
C ASN A 75 -18.69 -62.80 -9.51
N ALA A 76 -18.21 -61.61 -9.17
CA ALA A 76 -17.15 -61.39 -8.19
C ALA A 76 -17.60 -61.68 -6.73
N LEU A 77 -18.90 -61.61 -6.43
CA LEU A 77 -19.48 -62.00 -5.14
C LEU A 77 -19.60 -63.53 -4.94
N SER A 78 -19.19 -64.33 -5.93
CA SER A 78 -19.16 -65.79 -5.80
C SER A 78 -18.17 -66.22 -4.68
N PRO A 79 -18.54 -67.21 -3.84
CA PRO A 79 -17.86 -67.49 -2.56
C PRO A 79 -16.39 -67.95 -2.65
N ASN A 80 -15.80 -68.02 -3.85
CA ASN A 80 -14.42 -68.46 -4.07
C ASN A 80 -13.59 -67.52 -4.96
N ARG A 81 -14.03 -66.28 -5.20
CA ARG A 81 -13.23 -65.26 -5.93
C ARG A 81 -13.09 -64.00 -5.08
N ARG A 82 -11.89 -63.43 -5.05
CA ARG A 82 -11.65 -62.09 -4.47
C ARG A 82 -12.17 -61.03 -5.44
N PHE A 83 -12.76 -59.97 -4.88
CA PHE A 83 -13.15 -58.78 -5.65
C PHE A 83 -11.98 -58.32 -6.52
N PRO A 84 -12.17 -58.06 -7.82
CA PRO A 84 -11.13 -57.51 -8.70
C PRO A 84 -10.40 -56.30 -8.09
N SER A 85 -11.14 -55.42 -7.39
CA SER A 85 -10.63 -54.23 -6.67
C SER A 85 -9.74 -54.55 -5.46
N LEU A 86 -9.75 -55.80 -4.96
CA LEU A 86 -8.91 -56.29 -3.86
C LEU A 86 -7.87 -57.32 -4.34
N SER A 87 -7.99 -57.82 -5.57
CA SER A 87 -7.07 -58.78 -6.18
C SER A 87 -5.73 -58.15 -6.57
N SER A 88 -5.70 -56.83 -6.83
CA SER A 88 -4.47 -56.10 -7.21
C SER A 88 -3.44 -55.98 -6.08
N ARG A 89 -3.80 -56.31 -4.83
CA ARG A 89 -2.90 -56.20 -3.67
C ARG A 89 -1.96 -57.39 -3.45
N SER A 90 -1.92 -58.36 -4.37
CA SER A 90 -1.17 -59.61 -4.18
C SER A 90 0.21 -59.66 -4.85
N ASP A 91 0.48 -58.87 -5.89
CA ASP A 91 1.77 -58.90 -6.59
C ASP A 91 2.50 -57.57 -6.40
N SER A 92 3.41 -57.58 -5.42
CA SER A 92 4.20 -56.45 -4.95
C SER A 92 5.23 -55.92 -5.97
N SER A 93 5.15 -56.28 -7.26
CA SER A 93 6.09 -55.81 -8.29
C SER A 93 5.45 -55.00 -9.42
N SER A 94 4.12 -54.81 -9.41
CA SER A 94 3.42 -53.97 -10.40
C SER A 94 3.14 -52.55 -9.87
N TRP A 95 4.07 -51.99 -9.09
CA TRP A 95 4.03 -50.58 -8.66
C TRP A 95 4.62 -49.64 -9.74
N PHE A 96 5.02 -50.19 -10.87
CA PHE A 96 5.55 -49.42 -12.00
C PHE A 96 4.37 -48.99 -12.87
N GLU A 97 3.91 -47.77 -12.58
CA GLU A 97 3.10 -46.90 -13.45
C GLU A 97 1.66 -47.36 -13.70
N ASP A 98 0.80 -47.21 -12.68
CA ASP A 98 -0.63 -47.07 -12.92
C ASP A 98 -0.89 -45.68 -13.53
N PRO A 99 -1.54 -45.53 -14.69
CA PRO A 99 -1.91 -44.22 -15.25
C PRO A 99 -2.72 -43.35 -14.28
N GLU A 100 -3.38 -43.93 -13.27
CA GLU A 100 -4.05 -43.20 -12.18
C GLU A 100 -3.05 -42.44 -11.27
N ASP A 101 -1.82 -42.93 -11.12
CA ASP A 101 -0.76 -42.31 -10.31
C ASP A 101 -0.11 -41.11 -11.01
N GLU A 102 -0.09 -41.09 -12.35
CA GLU A 102 0.43 -39.95 -13.14
C GLU A 102 -0.47 -38.72 -12.95
N VAL A 103 -1.79 -38.89 -13.06
CA VAL A 103 -2.78 -37.82 -12.90
C VAL A 103 -2.75 -37.26 -11.48
N MET A 104 -2.64 -38.15 -10.48
CA MET A 104 -2.52 -37.73 -9.09
C MET A 104 -1.23 -36.90 -8.89
N ARG A 105 -0.13 -37.32 -9.51
CA ARG A 105 1.15 -36.60 -9.43
C ARG A 105 1.09 -35.23 -10.11
N GLU A 106 0.49 -35.14 -11.28
CA GLU A 106 0.30 -33.88 -12.00
C GLU A 106 -0.60 -32.92 -11.21
N ALA A 107 -1.70 -33.41 -10.62
CA ALA A 107 -2.56 -32.62 -9.75
C ALA A 107 -1.82 -32.10 -8.51
N LEU A 108 -0.96 -32.92 -7.89
CA LEU A 108 -0.14 -32.50 -6.74
C LEU A 108 0.90 -31.43 -7.13
N LEU A 109 1.53 -31.55 -8.30
CA LEU A 109 2.47 -30.55 -8.81
C LEU A 109 1.78 -29.22 -9.10
N GLU A 110 0.56 -29.25 -9.63
CA GLU A 110 -0.24 -28.05 -9.85
C GLU A 110 -0.65 -27.37 -8.55
N ILE A 111 -1.09 -28.14 -7.55
CA ILE A 111 -1.40 -27.62 -6.21
C ILE A 111 -0.16 -26.96 -5.60
N GLN A 112 1.00 -27.60 -5.70
CA GLN A 112 2.24 -27.05 -5.18
C GLN A 112 2.62 -25.74 -5.86
N LYS A 113 2.51 -25.68 -7.20
CA LYS A 113 2.78 -24.46 -7.98
C LYS A 113 1.80 -23.34 -7.64
N GLU A 114 0.53 -23.66 -7.44
CA GLU A 114 -0.46 -22.68 -7.00
C GLU A 114 -0.10 -22.08 -5.63
N LEU A 115 0.24 -22.93 -4.66
CA LEU A 115 0.59 -22.47 -3.31
C LEU A 115 1.78 -21.50 -3.35
N GLN A 116 2.80 -21.81 -4.16
CA GLN A 116 3.94 -20.92 -4.37
C GLN A 116 3.50 -19.56 -4.96
N ASN A 117 2.66 -19.58 -6.00
CA ASN A 117 2.15 -18.35 -6.60
C ASN A 117 1.29 -17.54 -5.62
N GLU A 118 0.51 -18.19 -4.74
CA GLU A 118 -0.28 -17.50 -3.72
C GLU A 118 0.58 -16.86 -2.64
N GLU A 119 1.65 -17.53 -2.21
CA GLU A 119 2.62 -16.98 -1.26
C GLU A 119 3.29 -15.74 -1.86
N GLU A 120 3.74 -15.84 -3.12
CA GLU A 120 4.36 -14.72 -3.84
C GLU A 120 3.37 -13.56 -4.04
N TRP A 121 2.14 -13.85 -4.46
CA TRP A 121 1.09 -12.84 -4.61
C TRP A 121 0.78 -12.12 -3.30
N ARG A 122 0.65 -12.87 -2.19
CA ARG A 122 0.38 -12.31 -0.86
C ARG A 122 1.54 -11.44 -0.38
N MET A 123 2.77 -11.88 -0.62
CA MET A 123 3.97 -11.12 -0.28
C MET A 123 4.01 -9.79 -1.06
N ASN A 124 3.74 -9.84 -2.36
CA ASN A 124 3.72 -8.66 -3.22
C ASN A 124 2.60 -7.67 -2.84
N GLU A 125 1.39 -8.16 -2.50
CA GLU A 125 0.29 -7.31 -2.05
C GLU A 125 0.67 -6.55 -0.76
N PHE A 126 1.32 -7.24 0.19
CA PHE A 126 1.82 -6.63 1.42
C PHE A 126 2.85 -5.53 1.13
N PHE A 127 3.88 -5.83 0.33
CA PHE A 127 4.92 -4.85 -0.03
C PHE A 127 4.34 -3.64 -0.75
N LEU A 128 3.38 -3.84 -1.65
CA LEU A 128 2.73 -2.75 -2.37
C LEU A 128 1.94 -1.84 -1.41
N HIS A 129 1.26 -2.43 -0.42
CA HIS A 129 0.54 -1.66 0.59
C HIS A 129 1.50 -0.84 1.46
N GLU A 130 2.57 -1.45 1.96
CA GLU A 130 3.59 -0.77 2.78
C GLU A 130 4.28 0.37 2.00
N SER A 131 4.63 0.13 0.73
CA SER A 131 5.21 1.16 -0.15
C SER A 131 4.25 2.33 -0.38
N LYS A 132 2.96 2.06 -0.62
CA LYS A 132 1.94 3.13 -0.75
C LYS A 132 1.76 3.92 0.54
N GLU A 133 1.78 3.26 1.69
CA GLU A 133 1.71 3.92 2.98
C GLU A 133 2.93 4.83 3.18
N LEU A 134 4.12 4.36 2.84
CA LEU A 134 5.34 5.17 2.91
C LEU A 134 5.28 6.37 1.96
N ASP A 135 4.88 6.16 0.70
CA ASP A 135 4.71 7.24 -0.29
C ASP A 135 3.72 8.31 0.20
N SER A 136 2.61 7.89 0.81
CA SER A 136 1.64 8.82 1.41
C SER A 136 2.24 9.63 2.56
N LYS A 137 3.07 9.02 3.42
CA LYS A 137 3.77 9.71 4.51
C LYS A 137 4.84 10.65 3.96
N VAL A 138 5.62 10.22 2.99
CA VAL A 138 6.64 11.05 2.32
C VAL A 138 5.99 12.27 1.69
N LYS A 139 4.83 12.13 1.03
CA LYS A 139 4.06 13.26 0.49
C LYS A 139 3.63 14.29 1.55
N LEU A 140 3.34 13.86 2.78
CA LEU A 140 3.08 14.78 3.91
C LEU A 140 4.35 15.53 4.36
N PHE A 141 5.54 14.97 4.12
CA PHE A 141 6.81 15.64 4.41
C PHE A 141 7.36 16.44 3.22
N LEU A 142 6.85 16.21 2.01
CA LEU A 142 7.19 16.96 0.80
C LEU A 142 6.39 18.26 0.63
N HIS A 143 5.67 18.72 1.65
CA HIS A 143 5.15 20.09 1.63
C HIS A 143 6.31 21.06 1.42
N ASP A 144 6.12 22.10 0.59
CA ASP A 144 7.11 23.13 0.24
C ASP A 144 7.43 24.08 1.41
N ASP A 145 7.56 23.53 2.62
CA ASP A 145 7.89 24.23 3.83
C ASP A 145 9.36 24.67 3.78
N VAL A 146 9.60 25.96 3.98
CA VAL A 146 10.96 26.48 4.15
C VAL A 146 11.33 26.40 5.63
N ILE A 147 12.33 25.58 5.96
CA ILE A 147 12.85 25.48 7.33
C ILE A 147 13.57 26.78 7.68
N CYS A 148 13.32 27.29 8.88
CA CYS A 148 13.97 28.50 9.38
C CYS A 148 15.51 28.29 9.44
N PRO A 149 16.30 29.09 8.71
CA PRO A 149 17.75 28.92 8.65
C PRO A 149 18.46 29.23 9.98
N ILE A 150 17.80 29.97 10.88
CA ILE A 150 18.34 30.34 12.19
C ILE A 150 18.26 29.17 13.19
N CYS A 151 17.07 28.59 13.36
CA CYS A 151 16.88 27.53 14.36
C CYS A 151 16.96 26.12 13.80
N GLN A 152 16.87 25.95 12.47
CA GLN A 152 16.89 24.67 11.75
C GLN A 152 15.85 23.66 12.24
N LYS A 153 14.81 24.13 12.94
CA LYS A 153 13.79 23.30 13.61
C LYS A 153 12.38 23.64 13.18
N GLY A 154 12.02 24.92 13.19
CA GLY A 154 10.69 25.39 12.84
C GLY A 154 10.58 25.75 11.36
N LYS A 155 9.39 25.53 10.77
CA LYS A 155 9.05 26.07 9.46
C LYS A 155 8.77 27.58 9.54
N LEU A 156 8.97 28.26 8.42
CA LEU A 156 8.53 29.65 8.23
C LEU A 156 7.06 29.66 7.82
N GLU A 157 6.28 30.54 8.43
CA GLU A 157 4.85 30.70 8.19
C GLU A 157 4.53 32.14 7.80
N GLU A 158 3.58 32.34 6.88
CA GLU A 158 3.10 33.68 6.53
C GLU A 158 2.39 34.33 7.72
N ALA A 159 2.94 35.45 8.18
CA ALA A 159 2.36 36.31 9.18
C ALA A 159 1.56 37.42 8.48
N VAL A 160 0.24 37.36 8.60
CA VAL A 160 -0.62 38.50 8.29
C VAL A 160 -0.47 39.49 9.44
N VAL A 161 0.30 40.56 9.23
CA VAL A 161 0.43 41.65 10.22
C VAL A 161 -0.82 42.54 10.09
N PRO A 162 -1.70 42.63 11.09
CA PRO A 162 -2.79 43.58 11.06
C PRO A 162 -2.20 44.97 11.32
N THR A 163 -2.20 45.85 10.32
CA THR A 163 -1.81 47.24 10.53
C THR A 163 -2.84 47.90 11.43
N LEU A 164 -2.46 48.15 12.69
CA LEU A 164 -3.30 48.79 13.70
C LEU A 164 -3.34 50.30 13.43
N ASN A 165 -4.03 50.72 12.37
CA ASN A 165 -4.26 52.13 12.05
C ASN A 165 -5.61 52.30 11.33
N GLN A 166 -6.68 52.50 12.11
CA GLN A 166 -7.68 53.56 11.97
C GLN A 166 -8.93 53.21 12.80
N ILE A 167 -9.22 54.07 13.77
CA ILE A 167 -10.52 54.13 14.45
C ILE A 167 -11.54 54.63 13.41
N PRO A 168 -12.61 53.90 13.05
CA PRO A 168 -13.64 54.43 12.18
C PRO A 168 -14.69 55.13 13.05
N THR A 169 -14.65 56.46 13.07
CA THR A 169 -15.85 57.25 13.36
C THR A 169 -16.81 57.14 12.17
N SER A 170 -18.03 56.69 12.48
CA SER A 170 -19.29 56.83 11.73
C SER A 170 -19.55 55.99 10.45
N PHE A 171 -20.65 55.22 10.56
CA PHE A 171 -21.73 54.94 9.60
C PHE A 171 -21.43 54.40 8.18
N ALA A 172 -21.90 53.16 7.99
CA ALA A 172 -22.59 52.63 6.82
C ALA A 172 -21.85 52.60 5.47
N THR A 173 -21.02 51.57 5.28
CA THR A 173 -20.84 50.83 4.01
C THR A 173 -20.22 49.45 4.31
N PRO A 174 -20.44 48.41 3.50
CA PRO A 174 -19.79 47.11 3.69
C PRO A 174 -18.27 47.29 3.47
N PRO A 175 -17.40 46.68 4.29
CA PRO A 175 -15.96 46.93 4.19
C PRO A 175 -15.46 46.33 2.88
N ARG A 176 -15.01 47.21 1.97
CA ARG A 176 -14.11 46.82 0.88
C ARG A 176 -12.89 46.21 1.54
N THR A 177 -12.55 44.99 1.13
CA THR A 177 -11.35 44.23 1.47
C THR A 177 -10.16 45.16 1.69
N ALA A 178 -9.77 45.35 2.95
CA ALA A 178 -8.51 46.02 3.28
C ALA A 178 -7.38 45.11 2.81
N ILE A 179 -6.75 45.47 1.70
CA ILE A 179 -5.49 44.90 1.26
C ILE A 179 -4.42 45.51 2.19
N CYS A 180 -4.09 44.82 3.26
CA CYS A 180 -2.91 45.12 4.09
C CYS A 180 -1.77 44.20 3.62
N SER A 181 -1.08 44.58 2.55
CA SER A 181 -0.09 43.76 1.85
C SER A 181 1.33 43.92 2.40
N ALA A 182 1.52 43.76 3.71
CA ALA A 182 2.85 43.51 4.26
C ALA A 182 2.93 42.04 4.69
N ASN A 183 3.18 41.16 3.70
CA ASN A 183 3.45 39.76 3.99
C ASN A 183 4.82 39.68 4.68
N ALA A 184 4.83 39.29 5.95
CA ALA A 184 6.03 38.94 6.69
C ALA A 184 6.05 37.42 6.91
N LEU A 185 7.22 36.82 7.10
CA LEU A 185 7.36 35.41 7.45
C LEU A 185 7.84 35.29 8.88
N LYS A 186 7.19 34.45 9.69
CA LYS A 186 7.58 34.20 11.07
C LYS A 186 8.00 32.76 11.29
N CYS A 187 8.97 32.52 12.16
CA CYS A 187 9.25 31.19 12.68
C CYS A 187 8.57 30.99 14.03
N SER A 188 7.73 29.96 14.15
CA SER A 188 7.06 29.60 15.41
C SER A 188 8.00 29.03 16.47
N CYS A 189 9.19 28.55 16.09
CA CYS A 189 10.15 27.94 17.02
C CYS A 189 11.11 28.95 17.67
N CYS A 190 11.66 29.88 16.90
CA CYS A 190 12.63 30.86 17.40
C CYS A 190 12.15 32.32 17.38
N GLY A 191 10.95 32.59 16.85
CA GLY A 191 10.36 33.93 16.86
C GLY A 191 10.90 34.91 15.82
N VAL A 192 11.82 34.47 14.94
CA VAL A 192 12.38 35.30 13.87
C VAL A 192 11.27 35.77 12.93
N LEU A 193 11.26 37.07 12.60
CA LEU A 193 10.26 37.73 11.76
C LEU A 193 10.92 38.41 10.55
N LEU A 194 10.84 37.78 9.38
CA LEU A 194 11.39 38.28 8.14
C LEU A 194 10.39 39.22 7.46
N SER A 195 10.80 40.47 7.25
CA SER A 195 9.99 41.51 6.59
C SER A 195 10.89 42.35 5.70
N LYS A 196 10.39 42.71 4.50
CA LYS A 196 11.11 43.58 3.57
C LYS A 196 10.73 45.04 3.80
N ASN A 197 11.71 45.94 3.73
CA ASN A 197 11.53 47.39 3.91
C ASN A 197 10.70 48.10 2.82
N ASN A 198 10.31 47.40 1.74
CA ASN A 198 9.52 48.01 0.68
C ASN A 198 8.03 47.94 1.01
N LYS A 199 7.41 49.10 1.25
CA LYS A 199 6.01 49.27 1.66
C LYS A 199 4.97 48.63 0.73
N ASP A 200 5.37 48.23 -0.49
CA ASP A 200 4.46 47.76 -1.53
C ASP A 200 4.62 46.26 -1.88
N VAL A 201 5.68 45.57 -1.41
CA VAL A 201 5.95 44.15 -1.77
C VAL A 201 6.39 43.36 -0.55
N GLY A 202 5.47 42.55 -0.01
CA GLY A 202 5.76 41.59 1.05
C GLY A 202 6.66 40.44 0.60
N ILE A 203 7.29 39.75 1.54
CA ILE A 203 8.17 38.61 1.28
C ILE A 203 7.37 37.30 1.25
N THR A 204 7.62 36.45 0.26
CA THR A 204 6.95 35.13 0.11
C THR A 204 7.90 33.99 0.48
N LEU A 205 7.34 32.84 0.87
CA LEU A 205 8.12 31.63 1.15
C LEU A 205 8.99 31.22 -0.05
N GLU A 206 8.43 31.31 -1.26
CA GLU A 206 9.13 30.97 -2.51
C GLU A 206 10.32 31.90 -2.78
N GLN A 207 10.21 33.17 -2.42
CA GLN A 207 11.32 34.12 -2.55
C GLN A 207 12.46 33.77 -1.58
N VAL A 208 12.14 33.47 -0.31
CA VAL A 208 13.16 33.03 0.67
C VAL A 208 13.80 31.71 0.23
N ARG A 209 13.00 30.76 -0.27
CA ARG A 209 13.49 29.47 -0.80
C ARG A 209 14.51 29.67 -1.91
N ARG A 210 14.18 30.50 -2.89
CA ARG A 210 15.06 30.80 -4.03
C ARG A 210 16.34 31.50 -3.57
N CYS A 211 16.21 32.52 -2.74
CA CYS A 211 17.35 33.24 -2.18
C CYS A 211 18.28 32.29 -1.40
N LEU A 212 17.76 31.43 -0.53
CA LEU A 212 18.56 30.43 0.18
C LEU A 212 19.27 29.47 -0.79
N HIS A 213 18.54 28.92 -1.75
CA HIS A 213 19.08 27.97 -2.71
C HIS A 213 20.20 28.58 -3.57
N ASP A 214 19.99 29.79 -4.10
CA ASP A 214 20.96 30.48 -4.93
C ASP A 214 22.19 30.91 -4.12
N THR A 215 21.98 31.47 -2.92
CA THR A 215 23.06 31.89 -2.02
C THR A 215 23.93 30.70 -1.59
N ILE A 216 23.33 29.55 -1.26
CA ILE A 216 24.07 28.33 -0.90
C ILE A 216 24.81 27.76 -2.11
N ASN A 217 24.16 27.66 -3.28
CA ASN A 217 24.81 27.09 -4.47
C ASN A 217 25.93 27.97 -5.01
N ASN A 218 25.75 29.29 -5.02
CA ASN A 218 26.79 30.24 -5.40
C ASN A 218 28.02 30.10 -4.51
N HIS A 219 27.82 29.86 -3.22
CA HIS A 219 28.91 29.59 -2.29
C HIS A 219 29.54 28.20 -2.52
N ASN A 220 28.75 27.13 -2.60
CA ASN A 220 29.24 25.76 -2.75
C ASN A 220 30.05 25.54 -4.03
N ASN A 221 29.78 26.31 -5.09
CA ASN A 221 30.57 26.27 -6.32
C ASN A 221 31.99 26.83 -6.15
N GLY A 222 32.22 27.69 -5.15
CA GLY A 222 33.51 28.33 -4.88
C GLY A 222 34.20 27.88 -3.58
N CYS A 223 33.49 27.18 -2.68
CA CYS A 223 34.01 26.65 -1.42
C CYS A 223 34.32 25.16 -1.56
N SER A 224 35.29 24.65 -0.79
CA SER A 224 35.53 23.20 -0.71
C SER A 224 34.24 22.48 -0.30
N SER A 225 34.01 21.26 -0.80
CA SER A 225 32.72 20.54 -0.74
C SER A 225 32.21 20.15 0.67
N SER A 226 32.80 20.67 1.74
CA SER A 226 32.42 20.43 3.14
C SER A 226 32.46 21.72 3.98
N CYS A 227 31.88 22.81 3.46
CA CYS A 227 31.76 24.08 4.19
C CYS A 227 30.45 24.14 5.00
N THR A 228 30.52 24.54 6.27
CA THR A 228 29.34 24.78 7.11
C THR A 228 28.96 26.25 7.11
N LEU A 229 27.69 26.56 6.82
CA LEU A 229 27.16 27.91 6.79
C LEU A 229 26.50 28.28 8.13
N GLY A 230 26.89 29.42 8.69
CA GLY A 230 26.27 30.04 9.85
C GLY A 230 25.28 31.11 9.44
N PHE A 231 24.13 31.17 10.12
CA PHE A 231 23.09 32.16 9.89
C PHE A 231 22.85 32.99 11.16
N SER A 232 22.84 34.32 11.02
CA SER A 232 22.53 35.25 12.10
C SER A 232 21.52 36.30 11.65
N VAL A 233 20.72 36.79 12.60
CA VAL A 233 19.76 37.87 12.34
C VAL A 233 20.44 39.20 12.62
N ILE A 234 20.24 40.15 11.71
CA ILE A 234 20.64 41.54 11.88
C ILE A 234 19.37 42.38 11.82
N ASP A 235 19.06 43.01 12.95
CA ASP A 235 17.96 43.94 13.07
C ASP A 235 18.42 45.33 12.64
N GLU A 236 17.67 45.98 11.76
CA GLU A 236 17.90 47.39 11.47
C GLU A 236 17.39 48.27 12.62
N GLU A 237 18.16 49.30 13.00
CA GLU A 237 17.90 50.20 14.15
C GLU A 237 16.53 50.90 14.10
N ASN A 238 15.85 50.89 12.93
CA ASN A 238 14.51 51.46 12.73
C ASN A 238 13.36 50.44 12.81
N GLY A 239 13.61 49.22 13.29
CA GLY A 239 12.57 48.30 13.80
C GLY A 239 11.61 47.70 12.76
N GLY A 240 11.97 47.70 11.47
CA GLY A 240 11.07 47.29 10.38
C GLY A 240 11.47 46.05 9.59
N SER A 241 12.76 45.77 9.44
CA SER A 241 13.31 44.63 8.70
C SER A 241 14.33 43.88 9.52
N SER A 242 14.27 42.56 9.41
CA SER A 242 15.35 41.68 9.86
C SER A 242 15.99 41.07 8.62
N ASN A 243 17.28 41.32 8.42
CA ASN A 243 18.05 40.68 7.37
C ASN A 243 18.81 39.50 7.97
N ILE A 244 18.92 38.41 7.22
CA ILE A 244 19.73 37.27 7.65
C ILE A 244 21.10 37.38 7.00
N LEU A 245 22.15 37.46 7.83
CA LEU A 245 23.53 37.31 7.40
C LEU A 245 23.90 35.83 7.35
N VAL A 246 24.47 35.44 6.22
CA VAL A 246 25.04 34.12 5.99
C VAL A 246 26.55 34.26 5.97
N THR A 247 27.25 33.40 6.72
CA THR A 247 28.71 33.36 6.78
C THR A 247 29.19 31.94 6.58
N CYS A 248 30.37 31.76 6.00
CA CYS A 248 31.04 30.47 5.95
C CYS A 248 32.07 30.37 7.07
N SER A 249 32.18 29.19 7.69
CA SER A 249 33.19 28.95 8.73
C SER A 249 34.60 28.66 8.19
N PHE A 250 34.77 28.48 6.88
CA PHE A 250 36.02 28.04 6.25
C PHE A 250 36.62 29.04 5.26
N CYS A 251 35.83 29.99 4.75
CA CYS A 251 36.34 31.09 3.93
C CYS A 251 35.65 32.40 4.31
N ASP A 252 36.26 33.53 3.94
CA ASP A 252 35.78 34.88 4.29
C ASP A 252 34.55 35.33 3.48
N TRP A 253 33.77 34.37 2.98
CA TRP A 253 32.55 34.66 2.24
C TRP A 253 31.39 34.96 3.17
N MET A 254 30.65 36.03 2.83
CA MET A 254 29.44 36.45 3.52
C MET A 254 28.40 36.99 2.53
N SER A 255 27.12 36.84 2.88
CA SER A 255 26.01 37.31 2.04
C SER A 255 24.76 37.61 2.89
N PHE A 256 23.89 38.48 2.38
CA PHE A 256 22.59 38.80 3.00
C PHE A 256 21.46 38.15 2.19
N LEU A 257 20.47 37.56 2.86
CA LEU A 257 19.39 36.81 2.19
C LEU A 257 18.19 37.65 1.72
N ILE A 258 17.92 38.80 2.35
CA ILE A 258 16.68 39.59 2.19
C ILE A 258 17.00 41.06 1.97
#